data_AF-H6N6R2-F1
#
_entry.id   AF-H6N6R2-F1
#
_cell.length_a   1.000
_cell.length_b   1.000
_cell.length_c   1.000
_cell.angle_alpha   90.00
_cell.angle_beta   90.00
_cell.angle_gamma   90.00
#
_symmetry.space_group_name_H-M   'P 1'
#
loop_
_entity.id
_entity.type
_entity.pdbx_description
1 polymer ?
#
loop_
_entity_poly.entity_id
_entity_poly.type
_entity_poly.pdbx_seq_one_letter_code
_entity_poly.pdbx_strand_id
1 'polypeptide(L)'
;MSSGIAKSITASTTIAVISGIWFKTAGTLFNHPTNKAHLESQNYKSLFEVKRNKFTRWREKFLSHREELQNLIPEINANSSNNEGAYFLKRWCYNHLYSKYTHGNDNIFNQLKRFCTMDIKALLLEEEDTQTIDEINATEKDKESIFYQYKDLIIKSGILKEGDSFDNLLNWCKSILKKAYKPESRKDVNDAKEFCLTPDSKLPRE
;
A
#
# COMPACT_ATOMS: atom_id res chain seq x y z
N MET A 1 33.28 80.47 27.96
CA MET A 1 32.78 80.50 26.57
C MET A 1 32.77 79.08 26.02
N SER A 2 31.74 78.79 25.24
CA SER A 2 31.49 77.58 24.41
C SER A 2 30.73 76.39 25.04
N SER A 3 29.47 76.35 24.59
CA SER A 3 28.49 75.27 24.53
C SER A 3 29.02 73.96 23.90
N GLY A 4 28.41 72.83 24.25
CA GLY A 4 28.70 71.54 23.63
C GLY A 4 27.70 70.43 23.93
N ILE A 5 26.43 70.65 23.59
CA ILE A 5 25.47 69.71 22.95
C ILE A 5 25.40 68.27 23.50
N ALA A 6 24.24 67.96 24.09
CA ALA A 6 23.74 66.62 24.39
C ALA A 6 23.82 65.67 23.18
N LYS A 7 24.29 64.44 23.40
CA LYS A 7 24.09 63.32 22.49
C LYS A 7 23.28 62.23 23.19
N SER A 8 22.01 62.20 22.82
CA SER A 8 21.07 61.10 22.98
C SER A 8 21.75 59.77 22.61
N ILE A 9 21.79 58.83 23.55
CA ILE A 9 22.17 57.44 23.28
C ILE A 9 20.93 56.76 22.72
N THR A 10 20.80 56.76 21.39
CA THR A 10 19.80 55.96 20.71
C THR A 10 20.27 54.51 20.77
N ALA A 11 19.70 53.75 21.71
CA ALA A 11 19.88 52.31 21.79
C ALA A 11 19.18 51.67 20.59
N SER A 12 19.92 51.44 19.51
CA SER A 12 19.45 50.64 18.38
C SER A 12 19.35 49.19 18.82
N THR A 13 18.15 48.77 19.23
CA THR A 13 17.79 47.36 19.35
C THR A 13 17.79 46.75 17.96
N THR A 14 18.87 46.05 17.60
CA THR A 14 18.89 45.13 16.48
C THR A 14 17.92 44.00 16.78
N ILE A 15 16.71 44.11 16.22
CA ILE A 15 15.75 43.01 16.16
C ILE A 15 16.41 41.95 15.27
N ALA A 16 17.03 40.95 15.88
CA ALA A 16 17.37 39.72 15.19
C ALA A 16 16.05 39.04 14.82
N VAL A 17 15.58 39.30 13.60
CA VAL A 17 14.53 38.51 12.98
C VAL A 17 15.13 37.11 12.81
N ILE A 18 14.82 36.22 13.75
CA ILE A 18 14.99 34.78 13.56
C ILE A 18 13.93 34.38 12.54
N SER A 19 14.17 34.72 11.27
CA SER A 19 13.49 34.07 10.17
C SER A 19 13.91 32.62 10.26
N GLY A 20 13.01 31.77 10.77
CA GLY A 20 13.13 30.32 10.81
C GLY A 20 13.15 29.74 9.41
N ILE A 21 14.17 30.09 8.63
CA ILE A 21 14.60 29.33 7.48
C ILE A 21 15.56 28.31 8.08
N TRP A 22 15.03 27.13 8.41
CA TRP A 22 15.87 25.96 8.61
C TRP A 22 16.61 25.70 7.32
N PHE A 23 17.82 26.24 7.23
CA PHE A 23 18.81 25.88 6.24
C PHE A 23 19.12 24.39 6.43
N LYS A 24 18.53 23.58 5.56
CA LYS A 24 18.99 22.22 5.26
C LYS A 24 20.38 22.31 4.63
N THR A 25 21.41 22.48 5.44
CA THR A 25 22.79 22.29 4.99
C THR A 25 23.12 20.79 5.00
N ALA A 26 22.96 20.21 3.82
CA ALA A 26 23.76 19.17 3.16
C ALA A 26 24.68 18.28 4.03
N GLY A 27 24.57 16.96 3.84
CA GLY A 27 25.75 16.10 3.95
C GLY A 27 25.56 14.70 4.53
N THR A 28 24.40 14.37 5.11
CA THR A 28 24.05 12.96 5.37
C THR A 28 23.00 12.54 4.36
N LEU A 29 23.47 11.78 3.37
CA LEU A 29 22.69 10.87 2.53
C LEU A 29 21.47 10.32 3.28
N PHE A 30 20.34 10.19 2.58
CA PHE A 30 19.15 9.44 3.00
C PHE A 30 19.48 7.96 3.25
N ASN A 31 20.27 7.67 4.28
CA ASN A 31 20.56 6.32 4.71
C ASN A 31 19.32 5.85 5.47
N HIS A 32 18.40 5.24 4.74
CA HIS A 32 17.37 4.43 5.37
C HIS A 32 18.10 3.32 6.15
N PRO A 33 17.98 3.26 7.48
CA PRO A 33 18.76 2.30 8.27
C PRO A 33 18.35 0.86 7.94
N THR A 34 17.12 0.67 7.46
CA THR A 34 16.55 -0.63 7.12
C THR A 34 15.79 -0.58 5.79
N ASN A 35 15.57 -1.75 5.18
CA ASN A 35 14.72 -1.85 3.99
C ASN A 35 13.29 -1.35 4.25
N LYS A 36 12.77 -1.57 5.47
CA LYS A 36 11.48 -1.04 5.92
C LYS A 36 11.43 0.49 5.84
N ALA A 37 12.42 1.17 6.41
CA ALA A 37 12.46 2.63 6.39
C ALA A 37 12.56 3.19 4.96
N HIS A 38 13.21 2.46 4.04
CA HIS A 38 13.26 2.85 2.64
C HIS A 38 11.90 2.65 1.94
N LEU A 39 11.21 1.53 2.18
CA LEU A 39 9.86 1.30 1.67
C LEU A 39 8.87 2.37 2.13
N GLU A 40 8.88 2.69 3.42
CA GLU A 40 8.00 3.71 4.01
C GLU A 40 8.27 5.09 3.41
N SER A 41 9.53 5.43 3.13
CA SER A 41 9.87 6.67 2.42
C SER A 41 9.34 6.75 0.99
N GLN A 42 9.05 5.61 0.38
CA GLN A 42 8.39 5.48 -0.93
C GLN A 42 6.86 5.28 -0.80
N ASN A 43 6.31 5.57 0.38
CA ASN A 43 4.89 5.48 0.72
C ASN A 43 4.29 4.06 0.65
N TYR A 44 5.11 3.02 0.70
CA TYR A 44 4.62 1.66 0.88
C TYR A 44 4.28 1.40 2.35
N LYS A 45 3.16 0.70 2.59
CA LYS A 45 2.81 0.16 3.90
C LYS A 45 3.17 -1.30 3.99
N SER A 46 3.76 -1.72 5.09
CA SER A 46 4.11 -3.11 5.33
C SER A 46 2.86 -3.95 5.61
N LEU A 47 2.85 -5.21 5.19
CA LEU A 47 1.80 -6.16 5.55
C LEU A 47 1.78 -6.46 7.07
N PHE A 48 2.83 -6.09 7.81
CA PHE A 48 2.85 -6.11 9.28
C PHE A 48 1.92 -5.04 9.91
N GLU A 49 1.54 -4.01 9.16
CA GLU A 49 0.66 -2.92 9.63
C GLU A 49 -0.83 -3.25 9.50
N VAL A 50 -1.19 -4.32 8.79
CA VAL A 50 -2.55 -4.86 8.73
C VAL A 50 -3.07 -5.06 10.16
N LYS A 51 -4.27 -4.56 10.45
CA LYS A 51 -4.89 -4.69 11.76
C LYS A 51 -5.79 -5.92 11.82
N ARG A 52 -6.51 -6.22 10.75
CA ARG A 52 -7.55 -7.26 10.72
C ARG A 52 -7.11 -8.52 10.00
N ASN A 53 -7.51 -9.67 10.52
CA ASN A 53 -7.25 -10.98 9.92
C ASN A 53 -5.77 -11.14 9.50
N LYS A 54 -4.85 -10.68 10.34
CA LYS A 54 -3.43 -10.46 9.99
C LYS A 54 -2.80 -11.66 9.30
N PHE A 55 -2.97 -12.85 9.88
CA PHE A 55 -2.38 -14.07 9.33
C PHE A 55 -3.07 -14.53 8.04
N THR A 56 -4.38 -14.29 7.90
CA THR A 56 -5.12 -14.55 6.67
C THR A 56 -4.53 -13.75 5.50
N ARG A 57 -4.13 -12.48 5.71
CA ARG A 57 -3.47 -11.67 4.66
C ARG A 57 -2.13 -12.24 4.24
N TRP A 58 -1.33 -12.75 5.18
CA TRP A 58 -0.09 -13.46 4.84
C TRP A 58 -0.37 -14.72 4.01
N ARG A 59 -1.43 -15.46 4.34
CA ARG A 59 -1.85 -16.66 3.62
C ARG A 59 -2.33 -16.36 2.20
N GLU A 60 -3.14 -15.32 2.02
CA GLU A 60 -3.59 -14.86 0.69
C GLU A 60 -2.41 -14.40 -0.17
N LYS A 61 -1.47 -13.67 0.42
CA LYS A 61 -0.24 -13.23 -0.25
C LYS A 61 0.59 -14.42 -0.71
N PHE A 62 0.77 -15.41 0.18
CA PHE A 62 1.47 -16.65 -0.15
C PHE A 62 0.79 -17.40 -1.29
N LEU A 63 -0.52 -17.63 -1.20
CA LEU A 63 -1.29 -18.34 -2.23
C LEU A 63 -1.20 -17.66 -3.60
N SER A 64 -1.25 -16.33 -3.63
CA SER A 64 -1.19 -15.55 -4.87
C SER A 64 0.17 -15.61 -5.58
N HIS A 65 1.23 -16.02 -4.88
CA HIS A 65 2.62 -16.02 -5.35
C HIS A 65 3.36 -17.32 -5.02
N ARG A 66 2.63 -18.43 -4.84
CA ARG A 66 3.18 -19.66 -4.26
C ARG A 66 4.43 -20.16 -4.99
N GLU A 67 4.38 -20.24 -6.32
CA GLU A 67 5.48 -20.74 -7.15
C GLU A 67 6.72 -19.84 -7.06
N GLU A 68 6.52 -18.52 -7.12
CA GLU A 68 7.62 -17.56 -6.98
C GLU A 68 8.28 -17.63 -5.59
N LEU A 69 7.45 -17.79 -4.56
CA LEU A 69 7.91 -17.86 -3.17
C LEU A 69 8.60 -19.17 -2.84
N GLN A 70 8.22 -20.29 -3.48
CA GLN A 70 8.96 -21.56 -3.40
C GLN A 70 10.37 -21.45 -3.98
N ASN A 71 10.54 -20.66 -5.04
CA ASN A 71 11.87 -20.42 -5.61
C ASN A 71 12.70 -19.41 -4.80
N LEU A 72 12.03 -18.50 -4.09
CA LEU A 72 12.69 -17.43 -3.33
C LEU A 72 13.06 -17.82 -1.89
N ILE A 73 12.21 -18.60 -1.23
CA ILE A 73 12.31 -18.91 0.19
C ILE A 73 12.57 -20.41 0.34
N PRO A 74 13.82 -20.84 0.61
CA PRO A 74 14.20 -22.25 0.61
C PRO A 74 13.39 -23.14 1.56
N GLU A 75 12.85 -22.57 2.64
CA GLU A 75 12.00 -23.29 3.60
C GLU A 75 10.61 -23.65 3.03
N ILE A 76 10.18 -22.98 1.97
CA ILE A 76 8.91 -23.26 1.28
C ILE A 76 9.18 -24.25 0.15
N ASN A 77 8.55 -25.41 0.21
CA ASN A 77 8.65 -26.44 -0.82
C ASN A 77 7.27 -26.80 -1.39
N ALA A 78 7.24 -27.73 -2.34
CA ALA A 78 6.00 -28.16 -3.00
C ALA A 78 4.95 -28.71 -2.00
N ASN A 79 5.42 -29.35 -0.92
CA ASN A 79 4.58 -29.99 0.09
C ASN A 79 4.17 -29.05 1.22
N SER A 80 4.72 -27.84 1.29
CA SER A 80 4.35 -26.86 2.32
C SER A 80 2.86 -26.54 2.24
N SER A 81 2.17 -26.64 3.38
CA SER A 81 0.78 -26.20 3.51
C SER A 81 0.65 -24.69 3.35
N ASN A 82 -0.58 -24.21 3.12
CA ASN A 82 -0.86 -22.79 2.99
C ASN A 82 -0.46 -21.98 4.23
N ASN A 83 -0.62 -22.58 5.43
CA ASN A 83 -0.27 -21.92 6.68
C ASN A 83 1.25 -21.92 6.90
N GLU A 84 1.95 -23.00 6.57
CA GLU A 84 3.43 -23.03 6.65
C GLU A 84 4.06 -22.04 5.68
N GLY A 85 3.61 -22.02 4.43
CA GLY A 85 4.09 -21.06 3.44
C GLY A 85 3.85 -19.60 3.86
N ALA A 86 2.68 -19.30 4.41
CA ALA A 86 2.37 -17.98 4.98
C ALA A 86 3.29 -17.61 6.15
N TYR A 87 3.57 -18.57 7.04
CA TYR A 87 4.47 -18.39 8.16
C TYR A 87 5.91 -18.11 7.71
N PHE A 88 6.43 -18.90 6.78
CA PHE A 88 7.77 -18.70 6.23
C PHE A 88 7.88 -17.38 5.46
N LEU A 89 6.88 -17.01 4.66
CA LEU A 89 6.81 -15.70 4.02
C LEU A 89 6.87 -14.57 5.05
N LYS A 90 6.04 -14.62 6.10
CA LYS A 90 6.05 -13.61 7.17
C LYS A 90 7.43 -13.51 7.83
N ARG A 91 8.06 -14.65 8.16
CA ARG A 91 9.39 -14.70 8.77
C ARG A 91 10.46 -14.12 7.84
N TRP A 92 10.44 -14.50 6.55
CA TRP A 92 11.35 -13.97 5.53
C TRP A 92 11.21 -12.45 5.42
N CYS A 93 9.97 -11.95 5.28
CA CYS A 93 9.71 -10.52 5.26
C CYS A 93 10.21 -9.81 6.51
N TYR A 94 10.02 -10.37 7.70
CA TYR A 94 10.56 -9.77 8.92
C TYR A 94 12.09 -9.62 8.84
N ASN A 95 12.80 -10.71 8.55
CA ASN A 95 14.27 -10.71 8.51
C ASN A 95 14.82 -9.71 7.50
N HIS A 96 14.21 -9.61 6.32
CA HIS A 96 14.69 -8.74 5.25
C HIS A 96 14.20 -7.28 5.37
N LEU A 97 13.01 -7.03 5.92
CA LEU A 97 12.54 -5.65 6.16
C LEU A 97 13.40 -4.94 7.21
N TYR A 98 13.78 -5.65 8.28
CA TYR A 98 14.55 -5.08 9.38
C TYR A 98 16.07 -5.22 9.21
N SER A 99 16.53 -5.83 8.12
CA SER A 99 17.95 -5.81 7.76
C SER A 99 18.37 -4.45 7.19
N LYS A 100 19.68 -4.18 7.24
CA LYS A 100 20.27 -2.95 6.73
C LYS A 100 19.94 -2.77 5.24
N TYR A 101 19.48 -1.57 4.88
CA TYR A 101 19.32 -1.21 3.47
C TYR A 101 20.70 -1.03 2.83
N THR A 102 20.88 -1.66 1.66
CA THR A 102 22.09 -1.54 0.85
C THR A 102 21.69 -1.05 -0.52
N HIS A 103 22.19 0.14 -0.89
CA HIS A 103 21.95 0.72 -2.21
C HIS A 103 22.47 -0.21 -3.31
N GLY A 104 21.68 -0.44 -4.36
CA GLY A 104 22.04 -1.30 -5.49
C GLY A 104 21.61 -2.77 -5.36
N ASN A 105 21.01 -3.19 -4.23
CA ASN A 105 20.32 -4.48 -4.15
C ASN A 105 18.85 -4.36 -4.58
N ASP A 106 18.64 -3.94 -5.83
CA ASP A 106 17.32 -3.65 -6.37
C ASP A 106 16.44 -4.90 -6.45
N ASN A 107 17.03 -6.08 -6.60
CA ASN A 107 16.30 -7.34 -6.66
C ASN A 107 15.58 -7.65 -5.33
N ILE A 108 16.32 -7.67 -4.21
CA ILE A 108 15.70 -7.88 -2.89
C ILE A 108 14.67 -6.78 -2.62
N PHE A 109 14.99 -5.53 -2.94
CA PHE A 109 14.08 -4.44 -2.65
C PHE A 109 12.77 -4.55 -3.46
N ASN A 110 12.85 -4.96 -4.73
CA ASN A 110 11.68 -5.26 -5.55
C ASN A 110 10.86 -6.44 -5.01
N GLN A 111 11.51 -7.49 -4.51
CA GLN A 111 10.81 -8.60 -3.85
C GLN A 111 10.11 -8.15 -2.57
N LEU A 112 10.74 -7.29 -1.76
CA LEU A 112 10.11 -6.74 -0.55
C LEU A 112 8.89 -5.87 -0.88
N LYS A 113 9.00 -5.00 -1.90
CA LYS A 113 7.86 -4.23 -2.43
C LYS A 113 6.71 -5.11 -2.91
N ARG A 114 7.01 -6.31 -3.42
CA ARG A 114 5.99 -7.20 -3.97
C ARG A 114 5.32 -8.05 -2.89
N PHE A 115 6.11 -8.64 -2.00
CA PHE A 115 5.65 -9.69 -1.10
C PHE A 115 5.44 -9.22 0.35
N CYS A 116 6.08 -8.14 0.78
CA CYS A 116 6.07 -7.69 2.17
C CYS A 116 5.26 -6.42 2.43
N THR A 117 4.66 -5.84 1.39
CA THR A 117 3.78 -4.67 1.49
C THR A 117 2.32 -5.06 1.32
N MET A 118 1.45 -4.20 1.86
CA MET A 118 0.02 -4.28 1.61
C MET A 118 -0.25 -4.13 0.11
N ASP A 119 -1.18 -4.91 -0.39
CA ASP A 119 -1.82 -4.70 -1.68
C ASP A 119 -3.18 -4.00 -1.50
N ILE A 120 -3.81 -3.63 -2.61
CA ILE A 120 -5.12 -2.97 -2.59
C ILE A 120 -6.15 -3.84 -1.87
N LYS A 121 -6.12 -5.18 -2.06
CA LYS A 121 -7.02 -6.10 -1.35
C LYS A 121 -6.87 -6.00 0.16
N ALA A 122 -5.64 -6.12 0.66
CA ALA A 122 -5.36 -6.02 2.09
C ALA A 122 -5.77 -4.67 2.66
N LEU A 123 -5.67 -3.57 1.89
CA LEU A 123 -6.15 -2.26 2.31
C LEU A 123 -7.68 -2.21 2.41
N LEU A 124 -8.40 -2.63 1.36
CA LEU A 124 -9.86 -2.53 1.32
C LEU A 124 -10.50 -3.36 2.44
N LEU A 125 -9.90 -4.52 2.74
CA LEU A 125 -10.40 -5.44 3.74
C LEU A 125 -9.95 -5.12 5.18
N GLU A 126 -9.41 -3.92 5.41
CA GLU A 126 -9.28 -3.34 6.76
C GLU A 126 -10.60 -2.72 7.25
N GLU A 127 -11.56 -2.45 6.36
CA GLU A 127 -12.92 -1.98 6.71
C GLU A 127 -13.79 -3.15 7.23
N GLU A 128 -14.78 -2.89 8.10
CA GLU A 128 -15.57 -3.97 8.72
C GLU A 128 -16.45 -4.65 7.68
N ASP A 129 -16.51 -5.98 7.76
CA ASP A 129 -17.42 -6.81 6.96
C ASP A 129 -17.41 -6.51 5.47
N THR A 130 -16.22 -6.18 4.99
CA THR A 130 -15.94 -6.04 3.58
C THR A 130 -15.50 -7.39 3.02
N GLN A 131 -16.00 -7.70 1.83
CA GLN A 131 -15.64 -8.86 1.04
C GLN A 131 -15.41 -8.42 -0.40
N THR A 132 -14.42 -9.01 -1.05
CA THR A 132 -14.15 -8.75 -2.47
C THR A 132 -14.91 -9.73 -3.36
N ILE A 133 -15.28 -9.29 -4.57
CA ILE A 133 -16.04 -10.10 -5.52
C ILE A 133 -15.27 -11.34 -6.02
N ASP A 134 -13.94 -11.39 -5.85
CA ASP A 134 -13.14 -12.57 -6.19
C ASP A 134 -13.25 -13.71 -5.17
N GLU A 135 -13.94 -13.46 -4.04
CA GLU A 135 -14.17 -14.43 -2.97
C GLU A 135 -15.65 -14.86 -2.86
N ILE A 136 -16.53 -14.37 -3.73
CA ILE A 136 -17.96 -14.68 -3.64
C ILE A 136 -18.24 -16.09 -4.17
N ASN A 137 -18.99 -16.85 -3.39
CA ASN A 137 -19.68 -18.06 -3.84
C ASN A 137 -21.10 -17.67 -4.25
N ALA A 138 -21.22 -16.91 -5.35
CA ALA A 138 -22.49 -16.42 -5.87
C ALA A 138 -22.96 -17.27 -7.05
N THR A 139 -24.28 -17.40 -7.24
CA THR A 139 -24.83 -18.04 -8.44
C THR A 139 -24.55 -17.18 -9.68
N GLU A 140 -24.58 -17.77 -10.88
CA GLU A 140 -24.39 -16.98 -12.13
C GLU A 140 -25.42 -15.85 -12.24
N LYS A 141 -26.65 -16.09 -11.79
CA LYS A 141 -27.70 -15.07 -11.76
C LYS A 141 -27.35 -13.89 -10.84
N ASP A 142 -26.76 -14.16 -9.68
CA ASP A 142 -26.33 -13.11 -8.74
C ASP A 142 -25.15 -12.32 -9.30
N LYS A 143 -24.18 -13.00 -9.91
CA LYS A 143 -23.03 -12.37 -10.57
C LYS A 143 -23.47 -11.43 -11.69
N GLU A 144 -24.38 -11.90 -12.56
CA GLU A 144 -24.97 -11.07 -13.61
C GLU A 144 -25.72 -9.87 -13.04
N SER A 145 -26.52 -10.06 -11.99
CA SER A 145 -27.25 -8.96 -11.33
C SER A 145 -26.29 -7.89 -10.78
N ILE A 146 -25.19 -8.30 -10.13
CA ILE A 146 -24.15 -7.38 -9.65
C ILE A 146 -23.52 -6.65 -10.83
N PHE A 147 -23.19 -7.38 -11.90
CA PHE A 147 -22.58 -6.80 -13.10
C PHE A 147 -23.46 -5.73 -13.73
N TYR A 148 -24.74 -6.04 -13.97
CA TYR A 148 -25.68 -5.12 -14.62
C TYR A 148 -25.90 -3.85 -13.81
N GLN A 149 -25.84 -3.92 -12.48
CA GLN A 149 -25.99 -2.74 -11.62
C GLN A 149 -24.92 -1.68 -11.87
N TYR A 150 -23.69 -2.09 -12.18
CA TYR A 150 -22.54 -1.19 -12.31
C TYR A 150 -22.00 -1.09 -13.75
N LYS A 151 -22.53 -1.87 -14.71
CA LYS A 151 -21.99 -2.01 -16.06
C LYS A 151 -21.68 -0.66 -16.72
N ASP A 152 -22.64 0.26 -16.72
CA ASP A 152 -22.49 1.56 -17.38
C ASP A 152 -21.40 2.42 -16.71
N LEU A 153 -21.30 2.38 -15.37
CA LEU A 153 -20.27 3.09 -14.61
C LEU A 153 -18.89 2.49 -14.86
N ILE A 154 -18.79 1.16 -14.90
CA ILE A 154 -17.55 0.43 -15.18
C ILE A 154 -17.06 0.76 -16.60
N ILE A 155 -17.95 0.78 -17.60
CA ILE A 155 -17.60 1.17 -18.98
C ILE A 155 -17.17 2.64 -19.03
N LYS A 156 -17.92 3.54 -18.38
CA LYS A 156 -17.58 4.97 -18.32
C LYS A 156 -16.24 5.26 -17.65
N SER A 157 -15.87 4.47 -16.63
CA SER A 157 -14.57 4.57 -15.96
C SER A 157 -13.39 4.06 -16.81
N GLY A 158 -13.68 3.39 -17.92
CA GLY A 158 -12.70 2.82 -18.85
C GLY A 158 -12.11 1.49 -18.39
N ILE A 159 -12.72 0.84 -17.39
CA ILE A 159 -12.28 -0.47 -16.87
C ILE A 159 -12.68 -1.59 -17.84
N LEU A 160 -13.91 -1.53 -18.34
CA LEU A 160 -14.46 -2.47 -19.32
C LEU A 160 -14.94 -1.75 -20.59
N LYS A 161 -15.25 -2.54 -21.60
CA LYS A 161 -15.81 -2.11 -22.89
C LYS A 161 -17.21 -2.66 -23.09
N GLU A 162 -17.93 -2.08 -24.04
CA GLU A 162 -19.23 -2.63 -24.45
C GLU A 162 -19.06 -4.07 -24.95
N GLY A 163 -19.92 -4.98 -24.47
CA GLY A 163 -19.84 -6.41 -24.74
C GLY A 163 -19.00 -7.23 -23.74
N ASP A 164 -18.29 -6.60 -22.80
CA ASP A 164 -17.62 -7.31 -21.71
C ASP A 164 -18.64 -7.90 -20.71
N SER A 165 -18.24 -8.98 -20.03
CA SER A 165 -19.06 -9.71 -19.05
C SER A 165 -18.54 -9.57 -17.61
N PHE A 166 -19.24 -10.20 -16.66
CA PHE A 166 -18.78 -10.28 -15.27
C PHE A 166 -17.41 -10.96 -15.15
N ASP A 167 -17.07 -11.94 -16.00
CA ASP A 167 -15.76 -12.58 -15.96
C ASP A 167 -14.63 -11.62 -16.31
N ASN A 168 -14.87 -10.68 -17.23
CA ASN A 168 -13.93 -9.60 -17.53
C ASN A 168 -13.72 -8.71 -16.30
N LEU A 169 -14.81 -8.34 -15.60
CA LEU A 169 -14.72 -7.59 -14.35
C LEU A 169 -13.93 -8.35 -13.29
N LEU A 170 -14.24 -9.63 -13.09
CA LEU A 170 -13.60 -10.50 -12.11
C LEU A 170 -12.09 -10.62 -12.37
N ASN A 171 -11.69 -10.78 -13.63
CA ASN A 171 -10.28 -10.83 -14.02
C ASN A 171 -9.57 -9.50 -13.77
N TRP A 172 -10.21 -8.38 -14.09
CA TRP A 172 -9.68 -7.06 -13.76
C TRP A 172 -9.53 -6.89 -12.25
N CYS A 173 -10.54 -7.27 -11.46
CA CYS A 173 -10.49 -7.21 -10.01
C CYS A 173 -9.36 -8.07 -9.43
N LYS A 174 -9.18 -9.31 -9.89
CA LYS A 174 -8.06 -10.17 -9.48
C LYS A 174 -6.69 -9.53 -9.77
N SER A 175 -6.58 -8.75 -10.84
CA SER A 175 -5.35 -8.05 -11.21
C SER A 175 -5.12 -6.81 -10.33
N ILE A 176 -6.12 -5.93 -10.21
CA ILE A 176 -6.01 -4.67 -9.46
C ILE A 176 -5.78 -4.92 -7.97
N LEU A 177 -6.50 -5.90 -7.40
CA LEU A 177 -6.45 -6.24 -5.98
C LEU A 177 -5.07 -6.73 -5.53
N LYS A 178 -4.27 -7.30 -6.44
CA LYS A 178 -2.90 -7.77 -6.17
C LYS A 178 -1.84 -6.68 -6.28
N LYS A 179 -2.16 -5.50 -6.82
CA LYS A 179 -1.19 -4.41 -6.92
C LYS A 179 -0.80 -3.91 -5.53
N ALA A 180 0.49 -3.64 -5.34
CA ALA A 180 0.97 -3.03 -4.10
C ALA A 180 0.30 -1.68 -3.87
N TYR A 181 -0.22 -1.46 -2.68
CA TYR A 181 -0.88 -0.20 -2.33
C TYR A 181 0.14 0.94 -2.25
N LYS A 182 -0.20 2.06 -2.91
CA LYS A 182 0.42 3.36 -2.71
C LYS A 182 -0.64 4.45 -2.66
N PRO A 183 -0.41 5.56 -1.92
CA PRO A 183 -1.29 6.73 -1.94
C PRO A 183 -1.49 7.32 -3.34
N GLU A 184 -0.47 7.23 -4.20
CA GLU A 184 -0.51 7.69 -5.60
C GLU A 184 -1.47 6.87 -6.47
N SER A 185 -1.76 5.62 -6.08
CA SER A 185 -2.71 4.72 -6.76
C SER A 185 -4.16 5.00 -6.37
N ARG A 186 -4.51 6.25 -6.03
CA ARG A 186 -5.84 6.63 -5.53
C ARG A 186 -6.96 6.22 -6.50
N LYS A 187 -6.75 6.37 -7.82
CA LYS A 187 -7.72 5.93 -8.81
C LYS A 187 -7.95 4.42 -8.73
N ASP A 188 -6.89 3.63 -8.82
CA ASP A 188 -6.95 2.16 -8.73
C ASP A 188 -7.64 1.69 -7.42
N VAL A 189 -7.36 2.36 -6.30
CA VAL A 189 -7.99 2.05 -5.00
C VAL A 189 -9.48 2.40 -5.01
N ASN A 190 -9.85 3.57 -5.53
CA ASN A 190 -11.24 4.00 -5.60
C ASN A 190 -12.05 3.11 -6.54
N ASP A 191 -11.51 2.82 -7.73
CA ASP A 191 -12.13 1.93 -8.70
C ASP A 191 -12.28 0.52 -8.11
N ALA A 192 -11.27 0.00 -7.41
CA ALA A 192 -11.36 -1.30 -6.74
C ALA A 192 -12.37 -1.29 -5.59
N LYS A 193 -12.44 -0.20 -4.82
CA LYS A 193 -13.46 -0.04 -3.76
C LYS A 193 -14.87 -0.04 -4.36
N GLU A 194 -15.05 0.67 -5.48
CA GLU A 194 -16.34 0.82 -6.14
C GLU A 194 -16.78 -0.45 -6.86
N PHE A 195 -15.88 -1.20 -7.50
CA PHE A 195 -16.27 -2.29 -8.39
C PHE A 195 -15.84 -3.68 -7.95
N CYS A 196 -14.85 -3.79 -7.05
CA CYS A 196 -14.34 -5.09 -6.58
C CYS A 196 -14.82 -5.50 -5.19
N LEU A 197 -15.57 -4.65 -4.49
CA LEU A 197 -16.26 -5.04 -3.25
C LEU A 197 -17.68 -5.54 -3.54
N THR A 198 -18.14 -6.50 -2.74
CA THR A 198 -19.51 -7.00 -2.81
C THR A 198 -20.52 -5.87 -2.51
N PRO A 199 -21.75 -5.93 -3.05
CA PRO A 199 -22.78 -4.92 -2.75
C PRO A 199 -23.04 -4.75 -1.25
N ASP A 200 -23.06 -5.86 -0.50
CA ASP A 200 -23.28 -5.84 0.96
C ASP A 200 -22.18 -5.09 1.71
N SER A 201 -20.96 -5.06 1.17
CA SER A 201 -19.83 -4.32 1.70
C SER A 201 -19.96 -2.80 1.53
N LYS A 202 -20.91 -2.32 0.70
CA LYS A 202 -21.08 -0.91 0.33
C LYS A 202 -22.27 -0.25 1.01
N LEU A 203 -23.12 -1.01 1.68
CA LEU A 203 -24.30 -0.47 2.35
C LEU A 203 -23.88 0.30 3.61
N PRO A 204 -24.27 1.58 3.75
CA PRO A 204 -24.12 2.28 5.02
C PRO A 204 -24.98 1.54 6.04
N ARG A 205 -24.37 1.20 7.17
CA ARG A 205 -25.08 0.55 8.26
C ARG A 205 -25.72 1.60 9.14
N GLU A 206 -26.99 1.35 9.47
CA GLU A 206 -27.79 2.11 10.44
C GLU A 206 -27.23 2.00 11.86
#